data_AF-A0A7X1CQL9-F1
#
_entry.id   AF-A0A7X1CQL9-F1
#
_cell.length_a   1.000
_cell.length_b   1.000
_cell.length_c   1.000
_cell.angle_alpha   90.00
_cell.angle_beta   90.00
_cell.angle_gamma   90.00
#
_symmetry.space_group_name_H-M   'P 1'
#
loop_
_entity.id
_entity.type
_entity.pdbx_description
1 polymer ?
#
loop_
_entity_poly.entity_id
_entity_poly.type
_entity_poly.pdbx_seq_one_letter_code
_entity_poly.pdbx_strand_id
1 'polypeptide(L)'
;MKLNRWTDLLQGRTFRNITNENWDMLEKFASDYYLKIQEILGVINDKEAALYRYVINEDNKVRETMKAEDEALRGLITDSAERLQGEIVDLGVQVNNRVDNLINSVPQPSEVVDARTDSKGFAHPSLRAHLVAMETTIDSKLQVFYSLDDVPRMRTKDWLLLQSGVVSDIQSFIYLNAVNFPLTFVKEVATPALDGGSVIIGNLGDGNFPIVEVAKIRLSNPYKFGAAYMYGVYIGNVTAFKTIVDGVSYSGGDPAADGTFKIYVQGRVLTTSINVEVIAYANGKEMARMQVFNNTI
;
A
#
# COMPACT_ATOMS: atom_id res chain seq x y z
N MET A 1 -49.44 -39.33 32.85
CA MET A 1 -50.65 -38.56 33.23
C MET A 1 -51.87 -39.29 32.69
N LYS A 2 -52.94 -39.45 33.47
CA LYS A 2 -54.16 -40.12 33.03
C LYS A 2 -55.31 -39.13 33.15
N LEU A 3 -55.89 -38.73 32.02
CA LEU A 3 -57.05 -37.85 32.00
C LEU A 3 -58.26 -38.56 32.61
N ASN A 4 -59.10 -37.79 33.28
CA ASN A 4 -60.40 -38.25 33.72
C ASN A 4 -61.22 -38.65 32.49
N ARG A 5 -61.66 -39.91 32.46
CA ARG A 5 -62.49 -40.41 31.37
C ARG A 5 -63.90 -39.90 31.56
N TRP A 6 -64.51 -39.42 30.48
CA TRP A 6 -65.95 -39.15 30.48
C TRP A 6 -66.69 -40.48 30.45
N THR A 7 -67.04 -41.00 31.62
CA THR A 7 -67.93 -42.15 31.76
C THR A 7 -69.34 -41.68 32.10
N ASP A 8 -70.32 -42.44 31.63
CA ASP A 8 -71.73 -42.12 31.34
C ASP A 8 -72.40 -40.93 32.08
N LEU A 9 -73.02 -40.06 31.26
CA LEU A 9 -74.01 -39.03 31.62
C LEU A 9 -73.62 -38.03 32.73
N LEU A 10 -72.37 -37.57 32.74
CA LEU A 10 -72.01 -36.36 33.49
C LEU A 10 -72.80 -35.16 32.91
N GLN A 11 -73.75 -34.63 33.67
CA GLN A 11 -74.54 -33.45 33.30
C GLN A 11 -74.27 -32.28 34.24
N GLY A 12 -74.39 -31.05 33.72
CA GLY A 12 -74.32 -29.83 34.51
C GLY A 12 -72.92 -29.56 35.11
N ARG A 13 -72.87 -29.31 36.42
CA ARG A 13 -71.68 -28.81 37.13
C ARG A 13 -70.52 -29.82 37.15
N THR A 14 -70.81 -31.11 37.33
CA THR A 14 -69.79 -32.16 37.45
C THR A 14 -69.01 -32.36 36.15
N PHE A 15 -69.69 -32.30 34.99
CA PHE A 15 -69.04 -32.34 33.69
C PHE A 15 -68.07 -31.16 33.49
N ARG A 16 -68.50 -29.94 33.83
CA ARG A 16 -67.66 -28.73 33.72
C ARG A 16 -66.41 -28.84 34.61
N ASN A 17 -66.57 -29.28 35.85
CA ASN A 17 -65.44 -29.42 36.78
C ASN A 17 -64.42 -30.45 36.28
N ILE A 18 -64.86 -31.64 35.86
CA ILE A 18 -63.97 -32.68 35.33
C ILE A 18 -63.27 -32.23 34.04
N THR A 19 -63.97 -31.47 33.19
CA THR A 19 -63.38 -30.90 31.97
C THR A 19 -62.30 -29.88 32.32
N ASN A 20 -62.57 -28.96 33.26
CA ASN A 20 -61.59 -27.98 33.72
C ASN A 20 -60.38 -28.65 34.37
N GLU A 21 -60.59 -29.67 35.21
CA GLU A 21 -59.48 -30.45 35.79
C GLU A 21 -58.61 -31.10 34.71
N ASN A 22 -59.21 -31.69 33.66
CA ASN A 22 -58.46 -32.23 32.53
C ASN A 22 -57.67 -31.15 31.79
N TRP A 23 -58.23 -29.95 31.60
CA TRP A 23 -57.52 -28.82 31.00
C TRP A 23 -56.35 -28.36 31.86
N ASP A 24 -56.53 -28.22 33.17
CA ASP A 24 -55.45 -27.85 34.11
C ASP A 24 -54.32 -28.89 34.08
N MET A 25 -54.67 -30.18 34.01
CA MET A 25 -53.68 -31.25 33.87
C MET A 25 -52.93 -31.18 32.54
N LEU A 26 -53.62 -30.89 31.43
CA LEU A 26 -53.00 -30.72 30.10
C LEU A 26 -52.09 -29.50 30.05
N GLU A 27 -52.51 -28.39 30.64
CA GLU A 27 -51.71 -27.17 30.72
C GLU A 27 -50.43 -27.41 31.52
N LYS A 28 -50.56 -28.05 32.70
CA LYS A 28 -49.40 -28.43 33.50
C LYS A 28 -48.46 -29.36 32.74
N PHE A 29 -49.00 -30.36 32.05
CA PHE A 29 -48.19 -31.28 31.23
C PHE A 29 -47.46 -30.54 30.11
N ALA A 30 -48.15 -29.67 29.37
CA ALA A 30 -47.54 -28.87 28.31
C ALA A 30 -46.41 -27.98 28.87
N SER A 31 -46.62 -27.35 30.02
CA SER A 31 -45.62 -26.55 30.71
C SER A 31 -44.40 -27.39 31.13
N ASP A 32 -44.60 -28.56 31.72
CA ASP A 32 -43.51 -29.46 32.13
C ASP A 32 -42.67 -29.93 30.93
N TYR A 33 -43.31 -30.23 29.80
CA TYR A 33 -42.60 -30.59 28.56
C TYR A 33 -41.85 -29.41 27.96
N TYR A 34 -42.45 -28.22 27.97
CA TYR A 34 -41.78 -27.01 27.51
C TYR A 34 -40.49 -26.76 28.32
N LEU A 35 -40.56 -26.84 29.64
CA LEU A 35 -39.39 -26.67 30.51
C LEU A 35 -38.29 -27.72 30.23
N LYS A 36 -38.66 -28.99 30.05
CA LYS A 36 -37.69 -30.04 29.69
C LYS A 36 -37.04 -29.80 28.34
N ILE A 37 -37.80 -29.32 27.34
CA ILE A 37 -37.25 -28.97 26.03
C ILE A 37 -36.25 -27.82 26.18
N GLN A 38 -36.58 -26.79 26.97
CA GLN A 38 -35.66 -25.68 27.22
C GLN A 38 -34.38 -26.12 27.92
N GLU A 39 -34.47 -27.03 28.89
CA GLU A 39 -33.30 -27.61 29.56
C GLU A 39 -32.40 -28.37 28.57
N ILE A 40 -32.98 -29.22 27.71
CA ILE A 40 -32.24 -29.95 26.68
C ILE A 40 -31.58 -28.99 25.69
N LEU A 41 -32.28 -27.96 25.24
CA LEU A 41 -31.73 -26.94 24.34
C LEU A 41 -30.56 -26.19 24.99
N GLY A 42 -30.65 -25.88 26.29
CA GLY A 42 -29.54 -25.29 27.05
C GLY A 42 -28.29 -26.16 27.02
N VAL A 43 -28.44 -27.46 27.30
CA VAL A 43 -27.33 -28.43 27.24
C VAL A 43 -26.74 -28.53 25.83
N ILE A 44 -27.57 -28.56 24.79
CA ILE A 44 -27.10 -28.60 23.40
C ILE A 44 -26.26 -27.37 23.07
N ASN A 45 -26.75 -26.17 23.41
CA ASN A 45 -26.05 -24.91 23.16
C ASN A 45 -24.68 -24.88 23.88
N ASP A 46 -24.63 -25.33 25.14
CA ASP A 46 -23.38 -25.38 25.91
C ASP A 46 -22.37 -26.36 25.29
N LYS A 47 -22.85 -27.52 24.81
CA LYS A 47 -22.01 -28.52 24.12
C LYS A 47 -21.52 -28.00 22.78
N GLU A 48 -22.36 -27.31 22.02
CA GLU A 48 -21.99 -26.70 20.76
C GLU A 48 -20.92 -25.63 20.97
N ALA A 49 -21.10 -24.75 21.96
CA ALA A 49 -20.11 -23.74 22.34
C ALA A 49 -18.76 -24.37 22.78
N ALA A 50 -18.80 -25.48 23.52
CA ALA A 50 -17.59 -26.20 23.91
C ALA A 50 -16.88 -26.84 22.70
N LEU A 51 -17.64 -27.39 21.76
CA LEU A 51 -17.10 -27.95 20.52
C LEU A 51 -16.42 -26.89 19.66
N TYR A 52 -17.05 -25.71 19.48
CA TYR A 52 -16.43 -24.60 18.74
C TYR A 52 -15.10 -24.17 19.37
N ARG A 53 -15.04 -24.06 20.70
CA ARG A 53 -13.78 -23.73 21.41
C ARG A 53 -12.70 -24.79 21.21
N TYR A 54 -13.08 -26.07 21.25
CA TYR A 54 -12.14 -27.17 21.02
C TYR A 54 -11.56 -27.13 19.60
N VAL A 55 -12.42 -26.99 18.59
CA VAL A 55 -11.99 -26.91 17.18
C VAL A 55 -11.04 -25.73 16.96
N ILE A 56 -11.38 -24.55 17.47
CA ILE A 56 -10.52 -23.35 17.36
C ILE A 56 -9.15 -23.59 18.03
N ASN A 57 -9.13 -24.24 19.19
CA ASN A 57 -7.87 -24.52 19.89
C ASN A 57 -7.00 -25.52 19.14
N GLU A 58 -7.57 -26.57 18.57
CA GLU A 58 -6.81 -27.53 17.76
C GLU A 58 -6.33 -26.91 16.44
N ASP A 59 -7.15 -26.12 15.76
CA ASP A 59 -6.75 -25.38 14.55
C ASP A 59 -5.58 -24.43 14.85
N ASN A 60 -5.62 -23.73 15.99
CA ASN A 60 -4.54 -22.85 16.40
C ASN A 60 -3.24 -23.64 16.68
N LYS A 61 -3.32 -24.80 17.35
CA LYS A 61 -2.13 -25.65 17.57
C LYS A 61 -1.52 -26.09 16.24
N VAL A 62 -2.34 -26.57 15.30
CA VAL A 62 -1.87 -27.01 13.98
C VAL A 62 -1.23 -25.86 13.21
N ARG A 63 -1.81 -24.65 13.26
CA ARG A 63 -1.21 -23.47 12.63
C ARG A 63 0.14 -23.11 13.21
N GLU A 64 0.30 -23.16 14.54
CA GLU A 64 1.57 -22.87 15.19
C GLU A 64 2.63 -23.94 14.87
N THR A 65 2.26 -25.23 14.81
CA THR A 65 3.21 -26.27 14.38
C THR A 65 3.63 -26.10 12.92
N MET A 66 2.69 -25.80 12.03
CA MET A 66 3.00 -25.56 10.61
C MET A 66 3.90 -24.33 10.40
N LYS A 67 3.71 -23.26 11.18
CA LYS A 67 4.60 -22.09 11.14
C LYS A 67 6.02 -22.44 11.58
N ALA A 68 6.17 -23.18 12.67
CA ALA A 68 7.48 -23.59 13.17
C ALA A 68 8.22 -24.49 12.17
N GLU A 69 7.50 -25.40 11.50
CA GLU A 69 8.06 -26.24 10.43
C GLU A 69 8.47 -25.43 9.19
N ASP A 70 7.64 -24.46 8.75
CA ASP A 70 7.98 -23.58 7.63
C ASP A 70 9.22 -22.72 7.94
N GLU A 71 9.32 -22.19 9.16
CA GLU A 71 10.49 -21.42 9.60
C GLU A 71 11.76 -22.27 9.61
N ALA A 72 11.69 -23.50 10.11
CA ALA A 72 12.81 -24.44 10.09
C ALA A 72 13.24 -24.79 8.65
N LEU A 73 12.28 -25.03 7.74
CA LEU A 73 12.56 -25.29 6.33
C LEU A 73 13.21 -24.08 5.64
N ARG A 74 12.72 -22.86 5.91
CA ARG A 74 13.34 -21.63 5.41
C ARG A 74 14.77 -21.46 5.89
N GLY A 75 15.06 -21.79 7.15
CA GLY A 75 16.41 -21.82 7.69
C GLY A 75 17.32 -22.77 6.90
N LEU A 76 16.90 -24.03 6.73
CA LEU A 76 17.67 -25.03 5.98
C LEU A 76 17.92 -24.63 4.51
N ILE A 77 16.93 -24.00 3.86
CA ILE A 77 17.07 -23.50 2.48
C ILE A 77 18.10 -22.37 2.44
N THR A 78 18.07 -21.46 3.41
CA THR A 78 18.98 -20.31 3.50
C THR A 78 20.41 -20.80 3.73
N ASP A 79 20.63 -21.67 4.73
CA ASP A 79 21.94 -22.26 5.03
C ASP A 79 22.51 -23.02 3.83
N SER A 80 21.66 -23.78 3.13
CA SER A 80 22.06 -24.51 1.92
C SER A 80 22.44 -23.56 0.78
N ALA A 81 21.70 -22.46 0.60
CA ALA A 81 21.99 -21.45 -0.40
C ALA A 81 23.32 -20.74 -0.11
N GLU A 82 23.57 -20.37 1.15
CA GLU A 82 24.83 -19.75 1.57
C GLU A 82 26.02 -20.69 1.35
N ARG A 83 25.88 -21.97 1.71
CA ARG A 83 26.93 -22.98 1.47
C ARG A 83 27.24 -23.14 -0.01
N LEU A 84 26.22 -23.31 -0.85
CA LEU A 84 26.39 -23.47 -2.30
C LEU A 84 27.00 -22.21 -2.93
N GLN A 85 26.60 -21.03 -2.47
CA GLN A 85 27.18 -19.78 -2.92
C GLN A 85 28.68 -19.70 -2.59
N GLY A 86 29.07 -20.11 -1.37
CA GLY A 86 30.48 -20.21 -0.96
C GLY A 86 31.27 -21.17 -1.86
N GLU A 87 30.75 -22.38 -2.10
CA GLU A 87 31.38 -23.38 -2.98
C GLU A 87 31.58 -22.86 -4.42
N ILE A 88 30.60 -22.14 -4.97
CA ILE A 88 30.69 -21.53 -6.30
C ILE A 88 31.79 -20.47 -6.35
N VAL A 89 31.88 -19.62 -5.34
CA VAL A 89 32.92 -18.59 -5.24
C VAL A 89 34.31 -19.22 -5.19
N ASP A 90 34.49 -20.25 -4.35
CA ASP A 90 35.76 -20.96 -4.21
C ASP A 90 36.17 -21.65 -5.53
N LEU A 91 35.23 -22.31 -6.20
CA LEU A 91 35.46 -22.89 -7.53
C LEU A 91 35.87 -21.82 -8.54
N GLY A 92 35.21 -20.65 -8.52
CA GLY A 92 35.57 -19.51 -9.36
C GLY A 92 37.01 -19.04 -9.14
N VAL A 93 37.44 -18.94 -7.89
CA VAL A 93 38.83 -18.60 -7.53
C VAL A 93 39.81 -19.66 -8.04
N GLN A 94 39.52 -20.94 -7.83
CA GLN A 94 40.38 -22.04 -8.29
C GLN A 94 40.52 -22.06 -9.82
N VAL A 95 39.43 -21.87 -10.55
CA VAL A 95 39.44 -21.82 -12.02
C VAL A 95 40.24 -20.61 -12.50
N ASN A 96 40.03 -19.43 -11.93
CA ASN A 96 40.79 -18.23 -12.30
C ASN A 96 42.30 -18.42 -12.04
N ASN A 97 42.68 -18.94 -10.87
CA ASN A 97 44.08 -19.21 -10.57
C ASN A 97 44.72 -20.20 -11.57
N ARG A 98 43.97 -21.23 -11.98
CA ARG A 98 44.45 -22.18 -13.02
C ARG A 98 44.61 -21.50 -14.38
N VAL A 99 43.66 -20.66 -14.77
CA VAL A 99 43.71 -19.89 -16.03
C VAL A 99 44.90 -18.92 -16.02
N ASP A 100 45.11 -18.20 -14.93
CA ASP A 100 46.22 -17.25 -14.79
C ASP A 100 47.57 -17.97 -14.83
N ASN A 101 47.69 -19.14 -14.18
CA ASN A 101 48.88 -19.97 -14.28
C ASN A 101 49.15 -20.43 -15.72
N LEU A 102 48.11 -20.81 -16.49
CA LEU A 102 48.25 -21.18 -17.90
C LEU A 102 48.67 -19.99 -18.77
N ILE A 103 48.10 -18.82 -18.54
CA ILE A 103 48.41 -17.59 -19.29
C ILE A 103 49.84 -17.10 -19.00
N ASN A 104 50.29 -17.20 -17.75
CA ASN A 104 51.62 -16.74 -17.34
C ASN A 104 52.75 -17.70 -17.74
N SER A 105 52.42 -18.97 -18.03
CA SER A 105 53.38 -19.97 -18.47
C SER A 105 53.75 -19.88 -19.96
N VAL A 106 53.07 -19.02 -20.73
CA VAL A 106 53.29 -18.85 -22.16
C VAL A 106 53.82 -17.43 -22.43
N PRO A 107 54.96 -17.26 -23.13
CA PRO A 107 55.42 -15.95 -23.56
C PRO A 107 54.33 -15.24 -24.36
N GLN A 108 53.87 -14.09 -23.88
CA GLN A 108 52.76 -13.38 -24.53
C GLN A 108 53.25 -12.57 -25.74
N PRO A 109 52.49 -12.53 -26.85
CA PRO A 109 52.82 -11.69 -28.01
C PRO A 109 52.87 -10.21 -27.61
N SER A 110 53.78 -9.43 -28.22
CA SER A 110 53.91 -7.99 -27.95
C SER A 110 52.61 -7.21 -28.17
N GLU A 111 51.82 -7.62 -29.16
CA GLU A 111 50.49 -7.04 -29.46
C GLU A 111 49.53 -7.11 -28.27
N VAL A 112 49.54 -8.23 -27.53
CA VAL A 112 48.69 -8.44 -26.36
C VAL A 112 49.18 -7.61 -25.16
N VAL A 113 50.46 -7.28 -25.10
CA VAL A 113 51.04 -6.39 -24.08
C VAL A 113 50.66 -4.94 -24.35
N ASP A 114 50.74 -4.51 -25.61
CA ASP A 114 50.37 -3.15 -26.02
C ASP A 114 48.87 -2.89 -25.80
N ALA A 115 48.02 -3.88 -26.09
CA ALA A 115 46.57 -3.79 -25.91
C ALA A 115 46.10 -3.67 -24.43
N ARG A 116 47.01 -3.76 -23.45
CA ARG A 116 46.68 -3.58 -22.02
C ARG A 116 46.64 -2.12 -21.59
N THR A 117 47.15 -1.21 -22.42
CA THR A 117 47.17 0.21 -22.10
C THR A 117 45.84 0.83 -22.50
N ASP A 118 45.16 1.47 -21.55
CA ASP A 118 43.91 2.15 -21.82
C ASP A 118 44.12 3.50 -22.55
N SER A 119 43.02 4.11 -22.99
CA SER A 119 43.04 5.45 -23.62
C SER A 119 43.61 6.58 -22.74
N LYS A 120 43.83 6.32 -21.44
CA LYS A 120 44.39 7.27 -20.46
C LYS A 120 45.86 6.94 -20.12
N GLY A 121 46.44 5.94 -20.77
CA GLY A 121 47.83 5.52 -20.55
C GLY A 121 48.05 4.61 -19.35
N PHE A 122 46.98 4.07 -18.73
CA PHE A 122 47.09 3.12 -17.64
C PHE A 122 47.27 1.70 -18.18
N ALA A 123 48.38 1.05 -17.82
CA ALA A 123 48.66 -0.33 -18.22
C ALA A 123 48.03 -1.32 -17.24
N HIS A 124 47.05 -2.08 -17.72
CA HIS A 124 46.39 -3.11 -16.93
C HIS A 124 47.27 -4.39 -16.80
N PRO A 125 47.12 -5.17 -15.72
CA PRO A 125 47.94 -6.37 -15.48
C PRO A 125 47.72 -7.46 -16.55
N SER A 126 46.56 -7.47 -17.21
CA SER A 126 46.24 -8.36 -18.33
C SER A 126 45.25 -7.69 -19.27
N LEU A 127 45.15 -8.19 -20.52
CA LEU A 127 44.15 -7.71 -21.48
C LEU A 127 42.72 -7.93 -20.96
N ARG A 128 42.49 -9.03 -20.23
CA ARG A 128 41.21 -9.28 -19.56
C ARG A 128 40.86 -8.18 -18.55
N ALA A 129 41.81 -7.75 -17.73
CA ALA A 129 41.60 -6.68 -16.76
C ALA A 129 41.28 -5.34 -17.45
N HIS A 130 41.91 -5.06 -18.60
CA HIS A 130 41.55 -3.90 -19.42
C HIS A 130 40.12 -4.01 -19.97
N LEU A 131 39.76 -5.14 -20.57
CA LEU A 131 38.43 -5.36 -21.15
C LEU A 131 37.31 -5.29 -20.10
N VAL A 132 37.53 -5.84 -18.89
CA VAL A 132 36.56 -5.74 -17.78
C VAL A 132 36.42 -4.30 -17.29
N ALA A 133 37.52 -3.54 -17.21
CA ALA A 133 37.47 -2.13 -16.84
C ALA A 133 36.73 -1.29 -17.91
N MET A 134 36.93 -1.61 -19.20
CA MET A 134 36.18 -1.00 -20.29
C MET A 134 34.68 -1.34 -20.22
N GLU A 135 34.34 -2.61 -19.98
CA GLU A 135 32.95 -3.08 -19.82
C GLU A 135 32.25 -2.33 -18.68
N THR A 136 32.89 -2.21 -17.52
CA THR A 136 32.35 -1.47 -16.36
C THR A 136 32.15 0.02 -16.67
N THR A 137 33.05 0.61 -17.46
CA THR A 137 32.94 2.01 -17.90
C THR A 137 31.83 2.20 -18.94
N ILE A 138 31.60 1.22 -19.80
CA ILE A 138 30.49 1.24 -20.77
C ILE A 138 29.16 1.05 -20.04
N ASP A 139 29.12 0.14 -19.07
CA ASP A 139 27.95 -0.20 -18.27
C ASP A 139 27.48 0.94 -17.34
N SER A 140 28.37 1.88 -17.03
CA SER A 140 28.06 3.09 -16.24
C SER A 140 27.65 4.30 -17.09
N LYS A 141 27.60 4.17 -18.42
CA LYS A 141 27.05 5.22 -19.29
C LYS A 141 25.53 5.21 -19.18
N LEU A 142 24.96 6.39 -18.90
CA LEU A 142 23.52 6.63 -18.83
C LEU A 142 22.83 6.18 -20.12
N GLN A 143 21.87 5.26 -20.00
CA GLN A 143 20.98 4.86 -21.09
C GLN A 143 19.60 5.48 -20.91
N VAL A 144 18.95 5.80 -22.04
CA VAL A 144 17.58 6.31 -22.07
C VAL A 144 16.67 5.27 -22.71
N PHE A 145 15.74 4.74 -21.92
CA PHE A 145 14.72 3.80 -22.33
C PHE A 145 13.42 4.52 -22.69
N TYR A 146 12.58 3.87 -23.48
CA TYR A 146 11.30 4.44 -23.94
C TYR A 146 10.10 3.50 -23.74
N SER A 147 10.33 2.26 -23.28
CA SER A 147 9.30 1.26 -23.00
C SER A 147 9.31 0.82 -21.55
N LEU A 148 8.13 0.53 -21.01
CA LEU A 148 7.96 -0.10 -19.69
C LEU A 148 8.56 -1.51 -19.65
N ASP A 149 8.63 -2.20 -20.79
CA ASP A 149 9.21 -3.54 -20.88
C ASP A 149 10.71 -3.57 -20.60
N ASP A 150 11.37 -2.42 -20.69
CA ASP A 150 12.80 -2.29 -20.42
C ASP A 150 13.12 -1.98 -18.96
N VAL A 151 12.10 -1.70 -18.12
CA VAL A 151 12.28 -1.40 -16.68
C VAL A 151 13.12 -2.45 -15.94
N PRO A 152 12.90 -3.77 -16.12
CA PRO A 152 13.71 -4.79 -15.45
C PRO A 152 15.19 -4.80 -15.87
N ARG A 153 15.53 -4.15 -16.98
CA ARG A 153 16.90 -4.06 -17.52
C ARG A 153 17.60 -2.75 -17.16
N MET A 154 16.87 -1.79 -16.57
CA MET A 154 17.43 -0.50 -16.17
C MET A 154 18.42 -0.64 -15.03
N ARG A 155 19.62 -0.08 -15.20
CA ARG A 155 20.67 0.00 -14.18
C ARG A 155 20.67 1.38 -13.50
N THR A 156 21.52 1.54 -12.50
CA THR A 156 21.66 2.80 -11.76
C THR A 156 22.06 3.93 -12.71
N LYS A 157 21.36 5.08 -12.63
CA LYS A 157 21.50 6.27 -13.49
C LYS A 157 20.86 6.15 -14.87
N ASP A 158 20.19 5.05 -15.20
CA ASP A 158 19.39 4.97 -16.41
C ASP A 158 18.06 5.71 -16.27
N TRP A 159 17.60 6.29 -17.39
CA TRP A 159 16.37 7.06 -17.47
C TRP A 159 15.35 6.33 -18.34
N LEU A 160 14.07 6.37 -17.97
CA LEU A 160 12.97 5.92 -18.81
C LEU A 160 12.08 7.13 -19.14
N LEU A 161 11.92 7.39 -20.44
CA LEU A 161 11.06 8.42 -20.98
C LEU A 161 9.83 7.78 -21.64
N LEU A 162 8.69 7.83 -20.97
CA LEU A 162 7.43 7.37 -21.55
C LEU A 162 6.79 8.52 -22.32
N GLN A 163 6.79 8.41 -23.64
CA GLN A 163 5.95 9.24 -24.50
C GLN A 163 4.52 8.70 -24.44
N SER A 164 3.72 9.21 -23.51
CA SER A 164 2.27 8.97 -23.49
C SER A 164 1.57 10.16 -24.15
N GLY A 165 0.60 9.89 -25.02
CA GLY A 165 -0.23 10.92 -25.65
C GLY A 165 -1.13 11.67 -24.66
N VAL A 166 -1.28 11.18 -23.42
CA VAL A 166 -2.19 11.79 -22.44
C VAL A 166 -1.54 11.75 -21.05
N VAL A 167 -0.95 12.87 -20.64
CA VAL A 167 -0.53 13.13 -19.26
C VAL A 167 -0.94 14.57 -18.97
N SER A 168 -2.03 14.73 -18.24
CA SER A 168 -2.65 16.04 -18.00
C SER A 168 -2.30 16.62 -16.62
N ASP A 169 -1.04 16.56 -16.18
CA ASP A 169 -0.51 17.53 -15.21
C ASP A 169 1.01 17.39 -14.99
N ILE A 170 1.63 18.56 -14.79
CA ILE A 170 3.00 18.92 -14.37
C ILE A 170 3.97 17.74 -14.19
N GLN A 171 4.96 17.62 -15.10
CA GLN A 171 6.20 16.84 -15.00
C GLN A 171 6.20 15.81 -13.86
N SER A 172 5.62 14.63 -14.12
CA SER A 172 5.62 13.53 -13.17
C SER A 172 7.01 12.89 -13.15
N PHE A 173 7.83 13.23 -12.15
CA PHE A 173 9.04 12.50 -11.80
C PHE A 173 8.66 11.32 -10.90
N ILE A 174 8.80 10.09 -11.42
CA ILE A 174 8.58 8.88 -10.63
C ILE A 174 9.94 8.32 -10.23
N TYR A 175 10.16 8.17 -8.92
CA TYR A 175 11.35 7.55 -8.34
C TYR A 175 11.13 6.04 -8.23
N LEU A 176 11.97 5.24 -8.90
CA LEU A 176 12.01 3.79 -8.70
C LEU A 176 12.92 3.47 -7.51
N ASN A 177 12.43 3.67 -6.29
CA ASN A 177 13.02 3.04 -5.10
C ASN A 177 11.93 2.19 -4.42
N ALA A 178 12.02 0.89 -4.61
CA ALA A 178 11.02 -0.11 -4.22
C ALA A 178 10.75 -0.21 -2.71
N VAL A 179 11.58 0.44 -1.87
CA VAL A 179 11.50 0.28 -0.41
C VAL A 179 10.56 1.30 0.25
N ASN A 180 10.40 2.50 -0.32
CA ASN A 180 9.77 3.64 0.38
C ASN A 180 8.53 4.26 -0.29
N PHE A 181 8.14 3.83 -1.49
CA PHE A 181 6.87 4.22 -2.09
C PHE A 181 6.12 2.98 -2.57
N PRO A 182 4.96 2.63 -1.97
CA PRO A 182 4.09 1.64 -2.59
C PRO A 182 3.62 2.18 -3.94
N LEU A 183 3.61 1.32 -4.97
CA LEU A 183 3.13 1.57 -6.34
C LEU A 183 1.66 2.04 -6.43
N THR A 184 1.00 2.31 -5.31
CA THR A 184 -0.39 2.70 -5.16
C THR A 184 -0.66 4.19 -5.42
N PHE A 185 0.37 5.03 -5.60
CA PHE A 185 0.17 6.43 -6.00
C PHE A 185 0.22 6.63 -7.53
N VAL A 186 -0.45 5.76 -8.28
CA VAL A 186 -0.86 6.10 -9.66
C VAL A 186 -2.23 6.75 -9.55
N LYS A 187 -2.25 8.10 -9.55
CA LYS A 187 -3.48 8.88 -9.46
C LYS A 187 -4.22 8.86 -10.80
N GLU A 188 -5.52 8.61 -10.72
CA GLU A 188 -6.47 8.48 -11.83
C GLU A 188 -6.43 9.63 -12.86
N VAL A 189 -6.76 9.24 -14.10
CA VAL A 189 -6.85 10.05 -15.33
C VAL A 189 -7.83 11.21 -15.16
N ALA A 190 -7.42 12.44 -15.48
CA ALA A 190 -8.37 13.53 -15.64
C ALA A 190 -9.12 13.37 -16.96
N THR A 191 -10.44 13.53 -16.89
CA THR A 191 -11.31 13.68 -18.07
C THR A 191 -11.65 15.17 -18.23
N PRO A 192 -11.44 15.79 -19.42
CA PRO A 192 -10.86 15.24 -20.65
C PRO A 192 -9.32 15.31 -20.70
N ALA A 193 -8.74 14.43 -21.52
CA ALA A 193 -7.31 14.34 -21.83
C ALA A 193 -6.75 15.66 -22.38
N LEU A 194 -5.61 16.12 -21.85
CA LEU A 194 -4.78 17.16 -22.48
C LEU A 194 -3.66 16.48 -23.29
N ASP A 195 -3.45 16.96 -24.52
CA ASP A 195 -2.42 16.48 -25.44
C ASP A 195 -1.01 16.82 -24.93
N GLY A 196 -0.14 15.81 -24.85
CA GLY A 196 1.31 16.00 -24.92
C GLY A 196 2.11 16.13 -23.62
N GLY A 197 1.81 15.35 -22.57
CA GLY A 197 2.70 15.26 -21.41
C GLY A 197 3.54 13.97 -21.41
N SER A 198 4.81 14.06 -21.03
CA SER A 198 5.72 12.91 -20.90
C SER A 198 5.99 12.58 -19.43
N VAL A 199 5.94 11.29 -19.08
CA VAL A 199 6.33 10.79 -17.74
C VAL A 199 7.81 10.44 -17.77
N ILE A 200 8.58 10.96 -16.82
CA ILE A 200 10.01 10.66 -16.67
C ILE A 200 10.19 9.80 -15.42
N ILE A 201 10.75 8.61 -15.59
CA ILE A 201 11.05 7.68 -14.50
C ILE A 201 12.57 7.52 -14.42
N GLY A 202 13.17 7.83 -13.27
CA GLY A 202 14.61 7.72 -13.05
C GLY A 202 14.94 6.59 -12.08
N ASN A 203 15.85 5.68 -12.46
CA ASN A 203 16.46 4.75 -11.50
C ASN A 203 17.67 5.46 -10.86
N LEU A 204 17.43 6.06 -9.69
CA LEU A 204 18.38 6.94 -9.02
C LEU A 204 19.20 6.26 -7.91
N GLY A 205 19.03 4.93 -7.74
CA GLY A 205 19.71 4.17 -6.69
C GLY A 205 19.35 4.61 -5.27
N ASP A 206 20.28 4.41 -4.34
CA ASP A 206 20.11 4.55 -2.88
C ASP A 206 20.12 6.03 -2.41
N GLY A 207 20.16 6.97 -3.35
CA GLY A 207 20.45 8.38 -3.11
C GLY A 207 19.31 9.15 -2.44
N ASN A 208 19.44 9.34 -1.12
CA ASN A 208 18.73 10.34 -0.32
C ASN A 208 18.77 11.73 -1.01
N PHE A 209 17.75 12.06 -1.80
CA PHE A 209 17.43 13.45 -2.06
C PHE A 209 16.87 14.05 -0.78
N PRO A 210 17.22 15.31 -0.41
CA PRO A 210 16.47 16.01 0.61
C PRO A 210 15.02 16.08 0.11
N ILE A 211 14.13 15.33 0.75
CA ILE A 211 12.69 15.50 0.58
C ILE A 211 12.42 16.91 1.14
N VAL A 212 12.42 17.91 0.27
CA VAL A 212 11.81 19.18 0.60
C VAL A 212 10.33 18.86 0.68
N GLU A 213 9.79 18.92 1.89
CA GLU A 213 8.37 18.71 2.17
C GLU A 213 7.58 19.84 1.49
N VAL A 214 7.33 19.71 0.18
CA VAL A 214 6.58 20.70 -0.59
C VAL A 214 5.10 20.33 -0.49
N ALA A 215 4.34 21.14 0.24
CA ALA A 215 2.90 21.04 0.16
C ALA A 215 2.40 21.66 -1.16
N LYS A 216 1.34 21.10 -1.73
CA LYS A 216 0.58 21.75 -2.81
C LYS A 216 -0.90 21.62 -2.51
N ILE A 217 -1.67 22.65 -2.89
CA ILE A 217 -3.12 22.71 -2.70
C ILE A 217 -3.80 23.17 -3.99
N ARG A 218 -4.98 22.62 -4.26
CA ARG A 218 -5.85 23.05 -5.36
C ARG A 218 -7.32 22.90 -4.98
N LEU A 219 -8.20 23.69 -5.59
CA LEU A 219 -9.64 23.43 -5.51
C LEU A 219 -10.02 22.19 -6.33
N SER A 220 -10.99 21.42 -5.84
CA SER A 220 -11.52 20.26 -6.55
C SER A 220 -12.46 20.66 -7.68
N ASN A 221 -13.13 21.80 -7.53
CA ASN A 221 -13.99 22.43 -8.53
C ASN A 221 -13.91 23.95 -8.40
N PRO A 222 -14.17 24.73 -9.47
CA PRO A 222 -14.31 26.17 -9.37
C PRO A 222 -15.32 26.56 -8.28
N TYR A 223 -14.97 27.53 -7.45
CA TYR A 223 -15.85 27.98 -6.39
C TYR A 223 -17.07 28.73 -6.96
N LYS A 224 -18.25 28.48 -6.39
CA LYS A 224 -19.50 29.18 -6.73
C LYS A 224 -19.79 30.27 -5.69
N PHE A 225 -19.97 31.51 -6.13
CA PHE A 225 -20.25 32.63 -5.23
C PHE A 225 -21.47 32.38 -4.34
N GLY A 226 -21.34 32.72 -3.05
CA GLY A 226 -22.34 32.46 -2.03
C GLY A 226 -22.38 31.02 -1.50
N ALA A 227 -21.58 30.10 -2.05
CA ALA A 227 -21.52 28.74 -1.52
C ALA A 227 -20.93 28.73 -0.10
N ALA A 228 -21.45 27.83 0.74
CA ALA A 228 -21.02 27.76 2.14
C ALA A 228 -19.58 27.25 2.32
N TYR A 229 -19.07 26.46 1.37
CA TYR A 229 -17.78 25.79 1.48
C TYR A 229 -16.95 25.85 0.19
N MET A 230 -15.64 25.90 0.36
CA MET A 230 -14.65 25.55 -0.66
C MET A 230 -14.16 24.13 -0.42
N TYR A 231 -14.01 23.36 -1.49
CA TYR A 231 -13.49 21.99 -1.45
C TYR A 231 -12.23 21.90 -2.28
N GLY A 232 -11.25 21.18 -1.78
CA GLY A 232 -9.99 20.98 -2.48
C GLY A 232 -9.25 19.73 -2.08
N VAL A 233 -8.10 19.56 -2.70
CA VAL A 233 -7.15 18.49 -2.39
C VAL A 233 -5.80 19.08 -2.05
N TYR A 234 -5.08 18.41 -1.17
CA TYR A 234 -3.74 18.79 -0.77
C TYR A 234 -2.79 17.58 -0.82
N ILE A 235 -1.50 17.87 -0.97
CA ILE A 235 -0.41 16.92 -0.78
C ILE A 235 0.62 17.54 0.17
N GLY A 236 1.44 16.69 0.78
CA GLY A 236 2.41 17.09 1.79
C GLY A 236 1.81 17.11 3.19
N ASN A 237 2.65 17.37 4.18
CA ASN A 237 2.31 17.32 5.60
C ASN A 237 1.56 18.58 6.05
N VAL A 238 0.29 18.72 5.66
CA VAL A 238 -0.53 19.87 6.04
C VAL A 238 -1.30 19.54 7.32
N THR A 239 -1.15 20.40 8.33
CA THR A 239 -1.84 20.27 9.62
C THR A 239 -3.00 21.25 9.78
N ALA A 240 -3.03 22.35 9.01
CA ALA A 240 -4.09 23.36 9.11
C ALA A 240 -4.25 24.18 7.84
N PHE A 241 -5.44 24.77 7.68
CA PHE A 241 -5.76 25.73 6.64
C PHE A 241 -6.17 27.10 7.18
N LYS A 242 -5.90 28.13 6.38
CA LYS A 242 -6.34 29.50 6.59
C LYS A 242 -6.87 30.07 5.29
N THR A 243 -7.91 30.87 5.36
CA THR A 243 -8.44 31.61 4.22
C THR A 243 -8.28 33.10 4.44
N ILE A 244 -7.86 33.81 3.42
CA ILE A 244 -7.84 35.27 3.41
C ILE A 244 -8.90 35.71 2.40
N VAL A 245 -9.86 36.51 2.86
CA VAL A 245 -10.88 37.13 2.00
C VAL A 245 -10.73 38.63 2.15
N ASP A 246 -10.31 39.28 1.07
CA ASP A 246 -10.08 40.73 1.00
C ASP A 246 -9.17 41.25 2.15
N GLY A 247 -8.08 40.53 2.42
CA GLY A 247 -7.14 40.83 3.50
C GLY A 247 -7.57 40.35 4.89
N VAL A 248 -8.83 39.96 5.09
CA VAL A 248 -9.31 39.44 6.38
C VAL A 248 -9.03 37.95 6.51
N SER A 249 -8.34 37.60 7.59
CA SER A 249 -7.90 36.24 7.90
C SER A 249 -8.95 35.43 8.66
N TYR A 250 -9.31 34.26 8.14
CA TYR A 250 -10.18 33.29 8.77
C TYR A 250 -9.45 31.96 8.93
N SER A 251 -9.28 31.51 10.18
CA SER A 251 -8.78 30.16 10.47
C SER A 251 -9.92 29.16 10.34
N GLY A 252 -9.64 28.03 9.72
CA GLY A 252 -10.62 26.95 9.59
C GLY A 252 -10.40 26.10 8.35
N GLY A 253 -10.79 24.84 8.48
CA GLY A 253 -10.56 23.79 7.50
C GLY A 253 -9.60 22.76 8.07
N ASP A 254 -10.11 21.56 8.27
CA ASP A 254 -9.33 20.44 8.77
C ASP A 254 -8.85 19.60 7.59
N PRO A 255 -7.56 19.29 7.50
CA PRO A 255 -7.05 18.29 6.56
C PRO A 255 -7.68 16.93 6.88
N ALA A 256 -8.31 16.30 5.89
CA ALA A 256 -8.79 14.94 6.02
C ALA A 256 -7.68 13.95 5.61
N ALA A 257 -7.62 12.80 6.27
CA ALA A 257 -6.59 11.78 6.03
C ALA A 257 -6.54 11.25 4.57
N ASP A 258 -7.60 11.47 3.80
CA ASP A 258 -7.70 11.13 2.37
C ASP A 258 -7.05 12.18 1.43
N GLY A 259 -6.43 13.23 1.98
CA GLY A 259 -5.81 14.30 1.19
C GLY A 259 -6.81 15.34 0.68
N THR A 260 -8.03 15.37 1.22
CA THR A 260 -9.03 16.39 0.89
C THR A 260 -9.14 17.45 1.99
N PHE A 261 -9.62 18.64 1.62
CA PHE A 261 -9.95 19.68 2.59
C PHE A 261 -11.29 20.34 2.26
N LYS A 262 -11.96 20.82 3.31
CA LYS A 262 -13.16 21.66 3.22
C LYS A 262 -12.99 22.90 4.08
N ILE A 263 -13.31 24.07 3.54
CA ILE A 263 -13.16 25.34 4.23
C ILE A 263 -14.50 26.07 4.21
N TYR A 264 -14.95 26.52 5.37
CA TYR A 264 -16.20 27.28 5.49
C TYR A 264 -16.01 28.76 5.14
N VAL A 265 -16.78 29.23 4.15
CA VAL A 265 -16.73 30.60 3.61
C VAL A 265 -18.11 31.23 3.41
N GLN A 266 -19.17 30.63 3.99
CA GLN A 266 -20.53 31.14 3.83
C GLN A 266 -20.64 32.63 4.18
N GLY A 267 -21.26 33.39 3.28
CA GLY A 267 -21.47 34.83 3.46
C GLY A 267 -20.21 35.70 3.28
N ARG A 268 -19.05 35.10 2.97
CA ARG A 268 -17.77 35.83 2.85
C ARG A 268 -17.35 36.03 1.40
N VAL A 269 -17.59 35.04 0.53
CA VAL A 269 -17.21 35.10 -0.88
C VAL A 269 -18.44 35.28 -1.77
N LEU A 270 -18.87 36.55 -1.93
CA LEU A 270 -20.16 36.90 -2.53
C LEU A 270 -20.06 37.44 -3.97
N THR A 271 -18.90 37.91 -4.40
CA THR A 271 -18.72 38.58 -5.71
C THR A 271 -17.35 38.23 -6.30
N THR A 272 -17.15 38.56 -7.59
CA THR A 272 -15.88 38.39 -8.29
C THR A 272 -14.83 39.47 -7.94
N SER A 273 -15.22 40.53 -7.23
CA SER A 273 -14.37 41.70 -6.98
C SER A 273 -13.48 41.57 -5.74
N ILE A 274 -13.55 40.44 -5.03
CA ILE A 274 -12.80 40.19 -3.80
C ILE A 274 -11.64 39.23 -4.06
N ASN A 275 -10.52 39.48 -3.37
CA ASN A 275 -9.37 38.59 -3.41
C ASN A 275 -9.56 37.46 -2.39
N VAL A 276 -9.38 36.22 -2.85
CA VAL A 276 -9.48 35.05 -1.97
C VAL A 276 -8.24 34.19 -2.11
N GLU A 277 -7.60 33.92 -0.98
CA GLU A 277 -6.44 33.03 -0.87
C GLU A 277 -6.73 31.92 0.13
N VAL A 278 -6.21 30.73 -0.16
CA VAL A 278 -6.14 29.61 0.78
C VAL A 278 -4.67 29.32 1.05
N ILE A 279 -4.32 29.19 2.32
CA ILE A 279 -2.96 28.92 2.78
C ILE A 279 -2.97 27.64 3.60
N ALA A 280 -2.04 26.74 3.29
CA ALA A 280 -1.80 25.51 4.02
C ALA A 280 -0.60 25.68 4.96
N TYR A 281 -0.73 25.14 6.17
CA TYR A 281 0.28 25.21 7.21
C TYR A 281 0.70 23.83 7.70
N ALA A 282 1.96 23.71 8.11
CA ALA A 282 2.50 22.60 8.88
C ALA A 282 3.23 23.17 10.09
N ASN A 283 2.88 22.75 11.31
CA ASN A 283 3.56 23.19 12.54
C ASN A 283 3.70 24.74 12.63
N GLY A 284 2.69 25.48 12.17
CA GLY A 284 2.68 26.95 12.17
C GLY A 284 3.45 27.63 11.02
N LYS A 285 4.12 26.88 10.15
CA LYS A 285 4.81 27.39 8.95
C LYS A 285 3.91 27.31 7.72
N GLU A 286 3.87 28.37 6.92
CA GLU A 286 3.21 28.36 5.60
C GLU A 286 3.96 27.41 4.66
N MET A 287 3.22 26.43 4.12
CA MET A 287 3.77 25.39 3.24
C MET A 287 3.33 25.56 1.79
N ALA A 288 2.11 26.06 1.59
CA ALA A 288 1.57 26.32 0.26
C ALA A 288 0.51 27.43 0.31
N ARG A 289 0.39 28.16 -0.79
CA ARG A 289 -0.61 29.19 -1.00
C ARG A 289 -1.25 29.01 -2.36
N MET A 290 -2.56 29.13 -2.40
CA MET A 290 -3.36 29.12 -3.62
C MET A 290 -4.21 30.38 -3.67
N GLN A 291 -4.10 31.10 -4.77
CA GLN A 291 -5.06 32.11 -5.14
C GLN A 291 -6.33 31.43 -5.66
N VAL A 292 -7.47 31.71 -5.04
CA VAL A 292 -8.79 31.22 -5.50
C VAL A 292 -9.41 32.21 -6.48
N PHE A 293 -9.32 33.51 -6.17
CA PHE A 293 -9.71 34.60 -7.06
C PHE A 293 -8.68 35.72 -6.97
N ASN A 294 -8.30 36.30 -8.11
CA ASN A 294 -7.47 37.49 -8.17
C ASN A 294 -8.25 38.59 -8.87
N ASN A 295 -8.59 39.65 -8.15
CA ASN A 295 -9.01 40.90 -8.75
C ASN A 295 -7.76 41.71 -9.07
N THR A 296 -7.11 41.39 -10.19
CA THR A 296 -6.10 42.27 -10.77
C THR A 296 -6.85 43.25 -11.67
N ILE A 297 -6.90 44.52 -11.26
CA ILE A 297 -7.21 45.63 -12.16
C ILE A 297 -6.02 45.83 -13.09
#